data_AF-A0A7V3K376-F1
#
_entry.id   AF-A0A7V3K376-F1
#
_cell.length_a   1.000
_cell.length_b   1.000
_cell.length_c   1.000
_cell.angle_alpha   90.00
_cell.angle_beta   90.00
_cell.angle_gamma   90.00
#
_symmetry.space_group_name_H-M   'P 1'
#
loop_
_entity.id
_entity.type
_entity.pdbx_description
1 polymer ?
#
loop_
_entity_poly.entity_id
_entity_poly.type
_entity_poly.pdbx_seq_one_letter_code
_entity_poly.pdbx_strand_id
1 'polypeptide(L)' 'MQVYDAEGRLVGAWGGAGSGPGQFAKPIGIAVGPGGEVLVTDPLNHRVQRFLPR' A
#
# COMPACT_ATOMS: atom_id res chain seq x y z
N MET A 1 -4.16 3.44 -2.36
CA MET A 1 -4.51 2.10 -1.84
C MET A 1 -5.83 2.18 -1.12
N GLN A 2 -6.71 1.21 -1.33
CA GLN A 2 -8.04 1.14 -0.68
C GLN A 2 -8.09 -0.07 0.24
N VAL A 3 -8.69 0.09 1.42
CA VAL A 3 -8.95 -0.98 2.40
C VAL A 3 -10.43 -1.26 2.40
N TYR A 4 -10.80 -2.53 2.27
CA TYR A 4 -12.19 -2.98 2.37
C TYR A 4 -12.34 -3.93 3.56
N ASP A 5 -13.52 -3.94 4.19
CA ASP A 5 -13.90 -4.99 5.14
C ASP A 5 -14.26 -6.31 4.42
N ALA A 6 -14.59 -7.33 5.19
CA ALA A 6 -14.93 -8.66 4.67
C ALA A 6 -16.23 -8.66 3.84
N GLU A 7 -17.09 -7.66 4.05
CA GLU A 7 -18.32 -7.43 3.31
C GLU A 7 -18.11 -6.53 2.08
N GLY A 8 -16.88 -6.12 1.78
CA GLY A 8 -16.51 -5.30 0.63
C GLY A 8 -16.82 -3.81 0.77
N ARG A 9 -17.09 -3.30 1.98
CA ARG A 9 -17.28 -1.87 2.22
C ARG A 9 -15.93 -1.18 2.36
N LEU A 10 -15.79 0.00 1.75
CA LEU A 10 -14.59 0.81 1.88
C LEU A 10 -14.46 1.32 3.32
N VAL A 11 -13.39 0.94 4.01
CA VAL A 11 -13.11 1.37 5.40
C VAL A 11 -11.95 2.35 5.51
N GLY A 12 -11.19 2.53 4.43
CA GLY A 12 -10.11 3.51 4.40
C GLY A 12 -9.36 3.55 3.08
N ALA A 13 -8.54 4.57 2.93
CA ALA A 13 -7.62 4.69 1.81
C ALA A 13 -6.35 5.42 2.25
N TRP A 14 -5.22 5.08 1.62
CA TRP A 14 -3.95 5.77 1.84
C TRP A 14 -3.11 5.86 0.57
N GLY A 15 -2.19 6.83 0.60
CA GLY A 15 -1.22 7.13 -0.44
C GLY A 15 -1.68 8.16 -1.46
N GLY A 16 -0.81 8.44 -2.44
CA GLY A 16 -1.03 9.43 -3.49
C GLY A 16 0.07 9.37 -4.55
N ALA A 17 -0.05 10.14 -5.62
CA ALA A 17 0.98 10.19 -6.66
C ALA A 17 2.27 10.85 -6.13
N GLY A 18 3.44 10.31 -6.50
CA GLY A 18 4.74 10.91 -6.21
C GLY A 18 5.81 9.91 -5.77
N SER A 19 6.92 10.44 -5.25
CA SER A 19 8.10 9.67 -4.84
C SER A 19 8.41 9.75 -3.34
N GLY A 20 7.65 10.56 -2.58
CA GLY A 20 7.79 10.67 -1.12
C GLY A 20 7.29 9.43 -0.36
N PRO A 21 7.53 9.34 0.96
CA PRO A 21 7.00 8.26 1.80
C PRO A 21 5.48 8.17 1.71
N GLY A 22 4.95 6.98 1.43
CA GLY A 22 3.52 6.77 1.26
C GLY A 22 2.95 7.20 -0.10
N GLN A 23 3.75 7.84 -0.95
CA GLN A 23 3.37 8.13 -2.34
C GLN A 23 3.82 7.01 -3.27
N PHE A 24 3.22 6.93 -4.46
CA PHE A 24 3.49 5.89 -5.45
C PHE A 24 3.58 6.49 -6.85
N ALA A 25 4.44 5.91 -7.70
CA ALA A 25 4.56 6.28 -9.11
C ALA A 25 3.90 5.24 -10.02
N LYS A 26 4.04 3.95 -9.71
CA LYS A 26 3.32 2.85 -10.40
C LYS A 26 3.26 1.64 -9.48
N PRO A 27 2.35 1.59 -8.49
CA PRO A 27 2.24 0.43 -7.63
C PRO A 27 1.66 -0.75 -8.42
N ILE A 28 2.35 -1.89 -8.45
CA ILE A 28 1.93 -3.06 -9.26
C ILE A 28 1.69 -4.34 -8.46
N GLY A 29 2.13 -4.39 -7.19
CA GLY A 29 1.98 -5.58 -6.35
C GLY A 29 1.81 -5.20 -4.89
N ILE A 30 1.04 -6.02 -4.18
CA ILE A 30 0.76 -5.88 -2.76
C ILE A 30 0.82 -7.25 -2.08
N ALA A 31 1.40 -7.31 -0.89
CA ALA A 31 1.39 -8.48 -0.02
C ALA A 31 1.17 -8.06 1.43
N VAL A 32 0.55 -8.94 2.22
CA VAL A 32 0.34 -8.73 3.66
C VAL A 32 1.18 -9.77 4.42
N GLY A 33 2.01 -9.29 5.33
CA GLY A 33 2.84 -10.13 6.20
C GLY A 33 2.03 -10.71 7.38
N PRO A 34 2.59 -11.69 8.10
CA PRO A 34 1.93 -12.32 9.25
C PRO A 34 1.69 -11.36 10.41
N GLY A 35 2.44 -10.25 10.50
CA GLY A 35 2.25 -9.18 11.48
C GLY A 35 1.27 -8.11 11.01
N GLY A 36 0.59 -8.29 9.88
CA GLY A 36 -0.30 -7.29 9.28
C GLY A 36 0.43 -6.19 8.52
N GLU A 37 1.75 -6.31 8.30
CA GLU A 37 2.50 -5.33 7.52
C GLU A 37 2.09 -5.42 6.05
N VAL A 38 1.95 -4.27 5.40
CA VAL A 38 1.65 -4.20 3.97
C VAL A 38 2.91 -3.85 3.21
N LEU A 39 3.30 -4.71 2.26
CA LEU A 39 4.40 -4.51 1.33
C LEU A 39 3.85 -4.13 -0.03
N VAL A 40 4.36 -3.06 -0.63
CA VAL A 40 3.91 -2.57 -1.95
C VAL A 40 5.12 -2.40 -2.87
N THR A 41 5.09 -3.02 -4.04
CA THR A 41 6.10 -2.81 -5.09
C THR A 41 5.76 -1.56 -5.90
N ASP A 42 6.71 -0.66 -6.06
CA ASP A 42 6.54 0.63 -6.75
C ASP A 42 7.69 0.83 -7.77
N PRO A 43 7.68 0.06 -8.87
CA PRO A 43 8.77 -0.05 -9.84
C PRO A 43 9.24 1.29 -10.45
N LEU A 44 8.36 2.27 -10.66
CA LEU A 44 8.78 3.56 -11.20
C LEU A 44 9.50 4.45 -10.18
N ASN A 45 9.42 4.12 -8.89
CA ASN A 45 10.28 4.69 -7.85
C ASN A 45 11.42 3.74 -7.46
N HIS A 46 11.61 2.63 -8.18
CA HIS A 46 12.65 1.62 -7.96
C HIS A 46 12.70 1.09 -6.52
N ARG A 47 11.54 0.90 -5.87
CA ARG A 47 11.48 0.54 -4.45
C ARG A 47 10.36 -0.44 -4.11
N VAL A 48 10.46 -0.99 -2.91
CA VAL A 48 9.36 -1.60 -2.16
C VAL A 48 9.10 -0.75 -0.93
N GLN A 49 7.85 -0.42 -0.65
CA GLN A 49 7.45 0.29 0.57
C GLN A 49 6.80 -0.68 1.55
N ARG A 50 7.13 -0.55 2.84
CA ARG A 50 6.55 -1.33 3.95
C ARG A 50 5.73 -0.40 4.84
N PHE A 51 4.50 -0.78 5.13
CA PHE A 51 3.59 -0.08 6.04
C PHE A 51 3.24 -1.00 7.20
N LEU A 52 3.27 -0.49 8.42
CA LEU A 52 2.83 -1.22 9.60
C LEU A 52 1.33 -1.02 9.80
N PRO A 53 0.60 -2.02 10.35
CA PRO A 53 -0.76 -1.80 10.82
C PRO A 53 -0.75 -0.71 11.89
N ARG A 54 -1.83 0.07 11.93
CA ARG A 54 -2.08 1.03 13.02
C ARG A 54 -2.97 0.40 14.06
#